data_AF-A0A7S1RSP2-F1
#
_entry.id   AF-A0A7S1RSP2-F1
#
_cell.length_a   1.000
_cell.length_b   1.000
_cell.length_c   1.000
_cell.angle_alpha   90.00
_cell.angle_beta   90.00
_cell.angle_gamma   90.00
#
_symmetry.space_group_name_H-M   'P 1'
#
loop_
_entity.id
_entity.type
_entity.pdbx_description
1 polymer ?
#
loop_
_entity_poly.entity_id
_entity_poly.type
_entity_poly.pdbx_seq_one_letter_code
_entity_poly.pdbx_strand_id
1 'polypeptide(L)'
;EDFSPLNNGDHLDQVFEWESDPENKANGGPFQAKFAIFQVTIRWPLQGPVHFCALVYGFLPFIVPLTFFLHWIVDRTHLLGLYGFLVASVCGLLNECVLKRVVREPRPRESANKFRDQDGVLQMSPGMPSGHVFEATTIMVWALLEVAFKGPGYNENKFTTVEWLPLLPVLL
;
A
#
# COMPACT_ATOMS: atom_id res chain seq x y z
N GLU A 1 43.33 -11.84 -2.32
CA GLU A 1 42.03 -11.22 -2.00
C GLU A 1 40.97 -12.21 -2.42
N ASP A 2 40.37 -12.89 -1.45
CA ASP A 2 39.43 -13.99 -1.67
C ASP A 2 38.04 -13.40 -1.92
N PHE A 3 37.54 -13.51 -3.15
CA PHE A 3 36.17 -13.15 -3.51
C PHE A 3 35.27 -14.34 -3.16
N SER A 4 34.83 -14.41 -1.90
CA SER A 4 33.78 -15.35 -1.51
C SER A 4 32.46 -14.89 -2.15
N PRO A 5 31.73 -15.77 -2.86
CA PRO A 5 30.44 -15.41 -3.44
C PRO A 5 29.45 -15.08 -2.32
N LEU A 6 28.91 -13.86 -2.35
CA LEU A 6 27.80 -13.45 -1.48
C LEU A 6 26.62 -14.38 -1.76
N ASN A 7 26.31 -15.22 -0.76
CA ASN A 7 25.18 -16.14 -0.77
C ASN A 7 23.88 -15.33 -0.69
N ASN A 8 23.41 -14.82 -1.82
CA ASN A 8 22.17 -14.01 -1.92
C ASN A 8 20.88 -14.82 -1.67
N GLY A 9 20.98 -16.09 -1.26
CA GLY A 9 19.84 -16.97 -0.98
C GLY A 9 19.21 -16.79 0.41
N ASP A 10 19.96 -16.31 1.40
CA ASP A 10 19.52 -16.34 2.81
C ASP A 10 18.68 -15.12 3.24
N HIS A 11 18.47 -14.14 2.36
CA HIS A 11 17.77 -12.90 2.72
C HIS A 11 16.23 -12.98 2.68
N LEU A 12 15.65 -13.95 1.95
CA LEU A 12 14.19 -14.06 1.85
C LEU A 12 13.57 -14.89 2.98
N ASP A 13 14.30 -15.82 3.57
CA ASP A 13 13.81 -16.66 4.67
C ASP A 13 13.72 -15.91 6.01
N GLN A 14 14.48 -14.82 6.18
CA GLN A 14 14.40 -13.96 7.37
C GLN A 14 13.17 -13.03 7.41
N VAL A 15 12.39 -12.94 6.33
CA VAL A 15 11.22 -12.03 6.26
C VAL A 15 9.99 -12.63 6.94
N PHE A 16 9.95 -13.95 7.15
CA PHE A 16 8.84 -14.68 7.76
C PHE A 16 9.18 -15.30 9.13
N GLU A 17 10.15 -14.73 9.84
CA GLU A 17 10.40 -15.15 11.21
C GLU A 17 9.21 -14.74 12.07
N TRP A 18 8.46 -15.73 12.59
CA TRP A 18 7.39 -15.54 13.55
C TRP A 18 7.98 -15.14 14.90
N GLU A 19 8.68 -14.01 14.94
CA GLU A 19 9.19 -13.45 16.19
C GLU A 19 7.98 -13.07 17.04
N SER A 20 7.79 -13.85 18.11
CA SER A 20 6.87 -13.53 19.20
C SER A 20 7.28 -12.17 19.75
N ASP A 21 6.60 -11.11 19.29
CA ASP A 21 6.85 -9.73 19.66
C ASP A 21 6.90 -9.59 21.20
N PRO A 22 8.09 -9.43 21.81
CA PRO A 22 8.23 -9.42 23.26
C PRO A 22 7.46 -8.25 23.88
N GLU A 23 7.22 -7.18 23.11
CA GLU A 23 6.39 -6.06 23.50
C GLU A 23 4.91 -6.47 23.68
N ASN A 24 4.37 -7.33 22.82
CA ASN A 24 3.01 -7.85 22.99
C ASN A 24 2.90 -8.72 24.24
N LYS A 25 3.90 -9.55 24.51
CA LYS A 25 3.94 -10.38 25.72
C LYS A 25 4.05 -9.52 26.97
N ALA A 26 4.89 -8.47 26.93
CA ALA A 26 5.07 -7.55 28.05
C ALA A 26 3.80 -6.74 28.35
N ASN A 27 3.10 -6.28 27.32
CA ASN A 27 1.91 -5.45 27.45
C ASN A 27 0.60 -6.24 27.61
N GLY A 28 0.66 -7.58 27.68
CA GLY A 28 -0.52 -8.43 27.81
C GLY A 28 -1.49 -8.31 26.62
N GLY A 29 -0.97 -7.96 25.44
CA GLY A 29 -1.77 -7.73 24.25
C GLY A 29 -2.43 -9.02 23.75
N PRO A 30 -3.64 -8.95 23.20
CA PRO A 30 -4.39 -10.14 22.79
C PRO A 30 -3.92 -10.73 21.43
N PHE A 31 -2.82 -10.23 20.87
CA PHE A 31 -2.23 -10.67 19.60
C PHE A 31 -0.96 -11.48 19.84
N GLN A 32 -0.90 -12.68 19.27
CA GLN A 32 0.24 -13.60 19.37
C GLN A 32 1.36 -13.25 18.40
N ALA A 33 1.01 -12.79 17.20
CA ALA A 33 1.97 -12.47 16.15
C ALA A 33 1.54 -11.24 15.36
N LYS A 34 2.52 -10.54 14.80
CA LYS A 34 2.32 -9.42 13.88
C LYS A 34 3.28 -9.58 12.71
N PHE A 35 2.79 -9.36 11.49
CA PHE A 35 3.63 -9.32 10.31
C PHE A 35 3.15 -8.20 9.38
N ALA A 36 4.01 -7.76 8.47
CA ALA A 36 3.66 -6.72 7.51
C ALA A 36 3.73 -7.30 6.09
N ILE A 37 2.66 -7.09 5.31
CA ILE A 37 2.67 -7.30 3.87
C ILE A 37 2.59 -5.92 3.22
N PHE A 38 3.64 -5.53 2.51
CA PHE A 38 3.82 -4.17 2.00
C PHE A 38 3.69 -3.12 3.12
N GLN A 39 2.64 -2.29 3.07
CA GLN A 39 2.36 -1.26 4.07
C GLN A 39 1.36 -1.73 5.14
N VAL A 40 0.73 -2.90 4.97
CA VAL A 40 -0.37 -3.37 5.83
C VAL A 40 0.16 -4.28 6.93
N THR A 41 -0.14 -3.93 8.17
CA THR A 41 0.18 -4.77 9.33
C THR A 41 -0.96 -5.76 9.59
N ILE A 42 -0.67 -7.05 9.51
CA ILE A 42 -1.58 -8.13 9.87
C ILE A 42 -1.28 -8.57 11.30
N ARG A 43 -2.30 -8.59 12.15
CA ARG A 43 -2.22 -9.03 13.55
C ARG A 43 -2.97 -10.36 13.69
N TRP A 44 -2.34 -11.33 14.34
CA TRP A 44 -2.90 -12.66 14.54
C TRP A 44 -3.02 -12.98 16.04
N PRO A 45 -4.12 -13.59 16.53
CA PRO A 45 -5.33 -13.94 15.78
C PRO A 45 -6.21 -12.73 15.47
N LEU A 46 -7.04 -12.86 14.43
CA LEU A 46 -7.98 -11.82 14.02
C LEU A 46 -9.21 -11.81 14.95
N GLN A 47 -9.53 -10.66 15.55
CA GLN A 47 -10.52 -10.57 16.63
C GLN A 47 -11.94 -10.29 16.13
N GLY A 48 -12.42 -11.12 15.22
CA GLY A 48 -13.78 -11.00 14.68
C GLY A 48 -13.90 -10.11 13.44
N PRO A 49 -15.14 -9.85 12.98
CA PRO A 49 -15.41 -9.34 11.63
C PRO A 49 -14.98 -7.89 11.42
N VAL A 50 -15.04 -7.03 12.45
CA VAL A 50 -14.62 -5.62 12.33
C VAL A 50 -13.12 -5.53 12.03
N HIS A 51 -12.30 -6.35 12.69
CA HIS A 51 -10.86 -6.41 12.43
C HIS A 51 -10.56 -6.96 11.03
N PHE A 52 -11.37 -7.89 10.53
CA PHE A 52 -11.27 -8.36 9.15
C PHE A 52 -11.56 -7.24 8.15
N CYS A 53 -12.65 -6.49 8.34
CA CYS A 53 -12.97 -5.35 7.48
C CYS A 53 -11.87 -4.29 7.51
N ALA A 54 -11.34 -3.96 8.69
CA ALA A 54 -10.23 -3.02 8.82
C ALA A 54 -8.96 -3.52 8.10
N LEU A 55 -8.69 -4.83 8.16
CA LEU A 55 -7.57 -5.42 7.44
C LEU A 55 -7.74 -5.29 5.93
N VAL A 56 -8.92 -5.64 5.40
CA VAL A 56 -9.26 -5.51 3.97
C VAL A 56 -9.17 -4.05 3.53
N TYR A 57 -9.68 -3.13 4.35
CA TYR A 57 -9.57 -1.68 4.11
C TYR A 57 -8.10 -1.24 4.01
N GLY A 58 -7.21 -1.83 4.82
CA GLY A 58 -5.77 -1.61 4.72
C GLY A 58 -5.16 -1.93 3.36
N PHE A 59 -5.75 -2.84 2.57
CA PHE A 59 -5.28 -3.18 1.23
C PHE A 59 -5.89 -2.32 0.11
N LEU A 60 -6.82 -1.40 0.41
CA LEU A 60 -7.45 -0.54 -0.60
C LEU A 60 -6.46 0.17 -1.52
N PRO A 61 -5.35 0.76 -1.05
CA PRO A 61 -4.42 1.46 -1.94
C PRO A 61 -3.81 0.53 -3.00
N PHE A 62 -3.77 -0.79 -2.78
CA PHE A 62 -3.32 -1.75 -3.80
C PHE A 62 -4.49 -2.28 -4.65
N ILE A 63 -5.66 -2.46 -4.05
CA ILE A 63 -6.84 -2.99 -4.73
C ILE A 63 -7.33 -2.00 -5.79
N VAL A 64 -7.35 -0.69 -5.51
CA VAL A 64 -7.93 0.32 -6.41
C VAL A 64 -7.13 0.49 -7.72
N PRO A 65 -5.79 0.65 -7.70
CA PRO A 65 -5.02 0.65 -8.94
C PRO A 65 -5.16 -0.68 -9.69
N LEU A 66 -5.21 -1.81 -8.97
CA LEU A 66 -5.38 -3.12 -9.59
C LEU A 66 -6.73 -3.23 -10.30
N THR A 67 -7.82 -2.68 -9.76
CA THR A 67 -9.11 -2.68 -10.46
C THR A 67 -9.08 -1.84 -11.74
N PHE A 68 -8.40 -0.68 -11.74
CA PHE A 68 -8.19 0.09 -12.98
C PHE A 68 -7.39 -0.69 -14.03
N PHE A 69 -6.37 -1.42 -13.60
CA PHE A 69 -5.57 -2.27 -14.49
C PHE A 69 -6.39 -3.44 -15.05
N LEU A 70 -7.15 -4.14 -14.20
CA LEU A 70 -8.05 -5.22 -14.63
C LEU A 70 -9.13 -4.70 -15.58
N HIS A 71 -9.71 -3.52 -15.29
CA HIS A 71 -10.67 -2.88 -16.18
C HIS A 71 -10.07 -2.62 -17.56
N TRP A 72 -8.84 -2.10 -17.63
CA TRP A 72 -8.15 -1.92 -18.91
C TRP A 72 -7.83 -3.24 -19.64
N ILE A 73 -7.49 -4.31 -18.91
CA ILE A 73 -7.26 -5.63 -19.53
C ILE A 73 -8.52 -6.13 -20.24
N VAL A 74 -9.68 -5.96 -19.60
CA VAL A 74 -10.99 -6.36 -20.13
C VAL A 74 -11.41 -5.43 -21.26
N ASP A 75 -11.31 -4.13 -21.04
CA ASP A 75 -11.73 -3.09 -21.95
C ASP A 75 -10.53 -2.33 -22.53
N ARG A 76 -9.86 -3.02 -23.47
CA ARG A 76 -8.64 -2.55 -24.15
C ARG A 76 -8.82 -1.25 -24.93
N THR A 77 -10.05 -0.77 -25.07
CA THR A 77 -10.39 0.45 -25.82
C THR A 77 -10.23 1.71 -24.97
N HIS A 78 -10.40 1.59 -23.65
CA HIS A 78 -10.37 2.72 -22.73
C HIS A 78 -9.00 2.86 -22.04
N LEU A 79 -8.14 3.72 -22.61
CA LEU A 79 -6.83 4.05 -22.03
C LEU A 79 -6.89 4.73 -20.66
N LEU A 80 -8.07 5.21 -20.25
CA LEU A 80 -8.29 5.88 -18.98
C LEU A 80 -7.93 5.00 -17.77
N GLY A 81 -8.32 3.71 -17.79
CA GLY A 81 -7.98 2.77 -16.71
C GLY A 81 -6.47 2.54 -16.60
N LEU A 82 -5.79 2.40 -17.74
CA LEU A 82 -4.33 2.28 -17.77
C LEU A 82 -3.66 3.55 -17.23
N TYR A 83 -4.15 4.72 -17.63
CA TYR A 83 -3.60 5.99 -17.17
C TYR A 83 -3.76 6.16 -15.65
N GLY A 84 -4.95 5.91 -15.10
CA GLY A 84 -5.20 5.94 -13.66
C GLY A 84 -4.31 4.96 -12.88
N PHE A 85 -4.13 3.74 -13.38
CA PHE A 85 -3.21 2.76 -12.81
C PHE A 85 -1.76 3.26 -12.80
N LEU A 86 -1.28 3.84 -13.91
CA LEU A 86 0.08 4.37 -14.02
C LEU A 86 0.29 5.56 -13.09
N VAL A 87 -0.66 6.49 -13.03
CA VAL A 87 -0.60 7.63 -12.10
C VAL A 87 -0.51 7.15 -10.66
N ALA A 88 -1.41 6.25 -10.23
CA ALA A 88 -1.39 5.71 -8.87
C ALA A 88 -0.06 4.98 -8.57
N SER A 89 0.42 4.14 -9.50
CA SER A 89 1.68 3.39 -9.34
C SER A 89 2.90 4.32 -9.22
N VAL A 90 3.01 5.31 -10.09
CA VAL A 90 4.13 6.27 -10.06
C VAL A 90 4.10 7.09 -8.78
N CYS A 91 2.93 7.58 -8.37
CA CYS A 91 2.77 8.33 -7.12
C CYS A 91 3.07 7.46 -5.89
N GLY A 92 2.60 6.22 -5.85
CA GLY A 92 2.89 5.26 -4.79
C GLY A 92 4.40 4.97 -4.68
N LEU A 93 5.07 4.74 -5.81
CA LEU A 93 6.53 4.57 -5.86
C LEU A 93 7.28 5.83 -5.43
N LEU A 94 6.85 7.01 -5.88
CA LEU A 94 7.44 8.27 -5.46
C LEU A 94 7.32 8.46 -3.94
N ASN A 95 6.17 8.14 -3.37
CA ASN A 95 5.95 8.23 -1.94
C ASN A 95 6.87 7.26 -1.16
N GLU A 96 6.90 5.99 -1.54
CA GLU A 96 7.67 4.97 -0.82
C GLU A 96 9.19 5.11 -1.03
N CYS A 97 9.62 5.33 -2.28
CA CYS A 97 11.04 5.32 -2.63
C CYS A 97 11.72 6.68 -2.45
N VAL A 98 10.98 7.79 -2.52
CA VAL A 98 11.56 9.14 -2.46
C VAL A 98 11.09 9.87 -1.20
N LEU A 99 9.79 10.15 -1.04
CA LEU A 99 9.31 11.02 0.04
C LEU A 99 9.63 10.45 1.42
N LYS A 100 9.38 9.16 1.65
CA LYS A 100 9.70 8.51 2.93
C LYS A 100 11.19 8.51 3.26
N ARG A 101 12.07 8.45 2.24
CA ARG A 101 13.52 8.53 2.42
C ARG A 101 14.01 9.95 2.71
N VAL A 102 13.26 10.96 2.29
CA VAL A 102 13.55 12.37 2.57
C VAL A 102 13.07 12.75 3.96
N VAL A 103 11.84 12.37 4.33
CA VAL A 103 11.23 12.74 5.62
C VAL A 103 11.79 11.94 6.80
N ARG A 104 12.00 10.62 6.62
CA ARG A 104 12.60 9.71 7.62
C ARG A 104 11.95 9.71 9.01
N GLU A 105 10.70 10.13 9.14
CA GLU A 105 9.99 10.04 10.41
C GLU A 105 9.59 8.57 10.70
N PRO A 106 9.93 8.04 11.88
CA PRO A 106 9.67 6.65 12.22
C PRO A 106 8.18 6.39 12.42
N ARG A 107 7.73 5.17 12.09
CA ARG A 107 6.37 4.73 12.41
C ARG A 107 6.14 4.60 13.92
N PRO A 108 4.88 4.67 14.40
CA PRO A 108 4.53 4.30 15.77
C PRO A 108 5.04 2.89 16.11
N ARG A 109 5.48 2.69 17.36
CA ARG A 109 6.15 1.45 17.83
C ARG A 109 5.28 0.21 17.64
N GLU A 110 3.97 0.38 17.58
CA GLU A 110 2.97 -0.66 17.41
C GLU A 110 2.91 -1.24 15.98
N SER A 111 3.67 -0.67 15.02
CA SER A 111 3.74 -1.15 13.65
C SER A 111 4.61 -2.41 13.53
N ALA A 112 4.19 -3.35 12.68
CA ALA A 112 4.99 -4.53 12.36
C ALA A 112 6.07 -4.27 11.31
N ASN A 113 6.09 -3.07 10.70
CA ASN A 113 7.05 -2.75 9.65
C ASN A 113 8.38 -2.31 10.27
N LYS A 114 9.25 -3.31 10.51
CA LYS A 114 10.61 -3.17 11.03
C LYS A 114 11.60 -3.73 10.01
N PHE A 115 12.80 -3.16 9.94
CA PHE A 115 13.90 -3.68 9.13
C PHE A 115 15.14 -3.83 10.01
N ARG A 116 15.99 -4.82 9.72
CA ARG A 116 17.30 -4.94 10.38
C ARG A 116 18.29 -4.03 9.65
N ASP A 117 18.99 -3.18 10.41
CA ASP A 117 20.08 -2.38 9.87
C ASP A 117 21.33 -3.25 9.62
N GLN A 118 22.40 -2.67 9.04
CA GLN A 118 23.68 -3.35 8.79
C GLN A 118 24.29 -3.94 10.07
N ASP A 119 24.03 -3.34 11.22
CA ASP A 119 24.46 -3.82 12.54
C ASP A 119 23.55 -4.93 13.12
N GLY A 120 22.54 -5.38 12.38
CA GLY A 120 21.56 -6.37 12.83
C GLY A 120 20.52 -5.84 13.83
N VAL A 121 20.59 -4.54 14.17
CA VAL A 121 19.65 -3.87 15.07
C VAL A 121 18.32 -3.64 14.35
N LEU A 122 17.21 -4.06 14.98
CA LEU A 122 15.87 -3.80 14.47
C LEU A 122 15.53 -2.32 14.57
N GLN A 123 15.30 -1.67 13.42
CA GLN A 123 14.85 -0.29 13.32
C GLN A 123 13.45 -0.22 12.70
N MET A 124 12.70 0.84 13.04
CA MET A 124 11.37 1.08 12.50
C MET A 124 11.47 1.67 11.10
N SER A 125 10.79 1.07 10.13
CA SER A 125 10.70 1.63 8.78
C SER A 125 10.09 3.03 8.80
N PRO A 126 10.54 3.96 7.93
CA PRO A 126 9.92 5.27 7.78
C PRO A 126 8.41 5.16 7.50
N GLY A 127 7.63 6.00 8.18
CA GLY A 127 6.17 5.99 8.15
C GLY A 127 5.55 7.10 7.33
N MET A 128 6.20 8.26 7.32
CA MET A 128 5.64 9.50 6.77
C MET A 128 6.28 9.87 5.43
N PRO A 129 5.50 10.34 4.45
CA PRO A 129 4.04 10.54 4.52
C PRO A 129 3.24 9.22 4.41
N SER A 130 2.01 9.24 4.93
CA SER A 130 1.10 8.09 4.88
C SER A 130 0.80 7.69 3.44
N GLY A 131 1.11 6.44 3.08
CA GLY A 131 0.85 5.88 1.75
C GLY A 131 -0.62 5.92 1.37
N HIS A 132 -1.50 5.46 2.27
CA HIS A 132 -2.96 5.48 2.08
C HIS A 132 -3.48 6.88 1.76
N VAL A 133 -3.09 7.88 2.55
CA VAL A 133 -3.58 9.25 2.36
C VAL A 133 -3.04 9.84 1.06
N PHE A 134 -1.77 9.61 0.75
CA PHE A 134 -1.14 10.10 -0.47
C PHE A 134 -1.78 9.49 -1.72
N GLU A 135 -2.01 8.19 -1.72
CA GLU A 135 -2.61 7.46 -2.84
C GLU A 135 -4.10 7.80 -3.02
N ALA A 136 -4.88 7.85 -1.94
CA ALA A 136 -6.28 8.28 -1.98
C ALA A 136 -6.41 9.72 -2.53
N THR A 137 -5.55 10.63 -2.06
CA THR A 137 -5.53 12.02 -2.55
C THR A 137 -5.13 12.08 -4.02
N THR A 138 -4.14 11.28 -4.44
CA THR A 138 -3.70 11.18 -5.84
C THR A 138 -4.85 10.76 -6.74
N ILE A 139 -5.54 9.66 -6.40
CA ILE A 139 -6.65 9.11 -7.19
C ILE A 139 -7.82 10.10 -7.22
N MET A 140 -8.14 10.72 -6.08
CA MET A 140 -9.19 11.74 -6.00
C MET A 140 -8.88 12.94 -6.91
N VAL A 141 -7.67 13.51 -6.82
CA VAL A 141 -7.26 14.65 -7.64
C VAL A 141 -7.26 14.27 -9.12
N TRP A 142 -6.71 13.11 -9.47
CA TRP A 142 -6.75 12.61 -10.84
C TRP A 142 -8.18 12.48 -11.36
N ALA A 143 -9.07 11.81 -10.62
CA ALA A 143 -10.47 11.65 -11.02
C ALA A 143 -11.20 12.99 -11.19
N LEU A 144 -10.95 13.96 -10.30
CA LEU A 144 -11.48 15.32 -10.42
C LEU A 144 -10.99 16.03 -11.69
N LEU A 145 -9.71 15.89 -12.02
CA LEU A 145 -9.12 16.47 -13.24
C LEU A 145 -9.72 15.84 -14.49
N GLU A 146 -9.90 14.53 -14.53
CA GLU A 146 -10.53 13.82 -15.66
C GLU A 146 -11.97 14.31 -15.90
N VAL A 147 -12.75 14.50 -14.84
CA VAL A 147 -14.11 15.04 -14.91
C VAL A 147 -14.12 16.51 -15.34
N ALA A 148 -13.25 17.34 -14.76
CA ALA A 148 -13.21 18.78 -15.03
C ALA A 148 -12.78 19.10 -16.47
N PHE A 149 -11.83 18.32 -17.02
CA PHE A 149 -11.24 18.58 -18.35
C PHE A 149 -11.82 17.72 -19.48
N LYS A 150 -12.81 16.85 -19.20
CA LYS A 150 -13.37 15.89 -20.16
C LYS A 150 -12.26 15.07 -20.83
N GLY A 151 -11.56 14.28 -20.02
CA GLY A 151 -10.35 13.57 -20.42
C GLY A 151 -10.44 12.77 -21.74
N PRO A 152 -9.28 12.41 -22.32
CA PRO A 152 -9.23 11.69 -23.59
C PRO A 152 -10.03 10.38 -23.52
N GLY A 153 -10.98 10.21 -24.46
CA GLY A 153 -11.94 9.11 -24.43
C GLY A 153 -13.30 9.46 -23.82
N TYR A 154 -13.57 10.75 -23.55
CA TYR A 154 -14.91 11.27 -23.28
C TYR A 154 -15.80 11.12 -24.52
N ASN A 155 -16.27 9.91 -24.77
CA ASN A 155 -17.34 9.65 -25.72
C ASN A 155 -18.63 10.26 -25.14
N GLU A 156 -19.49 10.85 -25.98
CA GLU A 156 -20.76 11.45 -25.55
C GLU A 156 -21.74 10.47 -24.87
N ASN A 157 -21.39 9.18 -24.82
CA ASN A 157 -22.05 8.18 -23.99
C ASN A 157 -21.86 8.54 -22.51
N LYS A 158 -22.80 9.32 -21.99
CA LYS A 158 -22.89 9.82 -20.60
C LYS A 158 -22.77 8.76 -19.49
N PHE A 159 -22.86 7.48 -19.86
CA PHE A 159 -22.94 6.37 -18.91
C PHE A 159 -21.60 6.11 -18.21
N THR A 160 -20.47 6.18 -18.92
CA THR A 160 -19.19 5.69 -18.38
C THR A 160 -18.54 6.60 -17.34
N THR A 161 -18.83 7.91 -17.30
CA THR A 161 -18.19 8.82 -16.31
C THR A 161 -18.98 8.94 -15.01
N VAL A 162 -20.31 8.84 -15.08
CA VAL A 162 -21.18 8.99 -13.90
C VAL A 162 -21.15 7.73 -13.03
N GLU A 163 -20.89 6.55 -13.59
CA GLU A 163 -20.76 5.30 -12.84
C GLU A 163 -19.57 5.27 -11.86
N TRP A 164 -18.54 6.09 -12.08
CA TRP A 164 -17.39 6.17 -11.16
C TRP A 164 -17.62 7.10 -9.97
N LEU A 165 -18.54 8.05 -10.09
CA LEU A 165 -18.85 9.01 -9.01
C LEU A 165 -19.31 8.34 -7.71
N PRO A 166 -20.16 7.30 -7.73
CA PRO A 166 -20.52 6.52 -6.53
C PRO A 166 -19.36 5.75 -5.91
N LEU A 167 -18.29 5.46 -6.65
CA LEU A 167 -17.11 4.78 -6.12
C LEU A 167 -16.24 5.75 -5.32
N LEU A 168 -16.20 7.04 -5.65
CA LEU A 168 -15.36 8.03 -4.96
C LEU A 168 -15.59 8.09 -3.43
N PRO A 169 -16.83 8.10 -2.89
CA PRO A 169 -17.07 8.06 -1.45
C PRO A 169 -16.69 6.74 -0.77
N VAL A 170 -16.60 5.64 -1.53
CA VAL A 170 -16.17 4.33 -1.00
C VAL A 170 -14.64 4.24 -0.93
N LEU A 171 -13.96 5.03 -1.76
CA LEU A 171 -12.50 5.10 -1.83
C LEU A 171 -11.89 6.15 -0.88
N LEU A 172 -12.70 7.06 -0.35
CA LEU A 172 -12.34 8.05 0.68
C LEU A 172 -12.60 7.48 2.08
#